data_AF-A0A0B7ICG5-F1
#
_entry.id   AF-A0A0B7ICG5-F1
#
_cell.length_a   1.000
_cell.length_b   1.000
_cell.length_c   1.000
_cell.angle_alpha   90.00
_cell.angle_beta   90.00
_cell.angle_gamma   90.00
#
_symmetry.space_group_name_H-M   'P 1'
#
loop_
_entity.id
_entity.type
_entity.pdbx_description
1 polymer ?
#
loop_
_entity_poly.entity_id
_entity_poly.type
_entity_poly.pdbx_seq_one_letter_code
_entity_poly.pdbx_strand_id
1 'polypeptide(L)'
;MNIENIKNLWSEEKVSQTPEISIEKQQQLRTPLEKIRANMEKEFWFSVFTLAVVAGLLFLCETSEQLFVFGGLYLILILITAYYFRKFYSLYKRINTQSFSTYHNLLNLRYELVLNTELYKSYYISSIPIAFCFYWAMSPTFLNGNIPHLMLVACCMVVFVIALYIIGKMWLKEMYGKYIVEISDLVTSMSDENDEFQFGRDSLNSEISYIWYTLSRGYFEKKFGKAGKIINGILWVSLILLALFIASFCVGFIIGFAVAWWEG
;
A
#
# COMPACT_ATOMS: atom_id res chain seq x y z
N MET A 1 -20.95 41.47 6.14
CA MET A 1 -21.60 40.48 7.02
C MET A 1 -21.41 40.93 8.45
N ASN A 2 -22.49 41.08 9.24
CA ASN A 2 -22.46 41.71 10.57
C ASN A 2 -22.47 40.63 11.68
N ILE A 3 -21.80 40.85 12.81
CA ILE A 3 -21.63 39.83 13.88
C ILE A 3 -22.99 39.41 14.47
N GLU A 4 -23.95 40.33 14.55
CA GLU A 4 -25.32 40.03 14.98
C GLU A 4 -26.05 39.09 14.03
N ASN A 5 -25.82 39.19 12.71
CA ASN A 5 -26.38 38.23 11.75
C ASN A 5 -25.79 36.83 11.96
N ILE A 6 -24.49 36.72 12.26
CA ILE A 6 -23.85 35.42 12.53
C ILE A 6 -24.42 34.81 13.82
N LYS A 7 -24.63 35.63 14.85
CA LYS A 7 -25.17 35.19 16.14
C LYS A 7 -26.63 34.73 16.03
N ASN A 8 -27.45 35.44 15.25
CA ASN A 8 -28.82 35.05 14.98
C ASN A 8 -28.89 33.74 14.18
N LEU A 9 -28.09 33.62 13.11
CA LEU A 9 -27.98 32.38 12.33
C LEU A 9 -27.54 31.19 13.19
N TRP A 10 -26.55 31.40 14.07
CA TRP A 10 -26.06 30.35 14.97
C TRP A 10 -27.05 30.00 16.09
N SER A 11 -27.94 30.92 16.47
CA SER A 11 -29.01 30.66 17.44
C SER A 11 -30.27 30.01 16.84
N GLU A 12 -30.50 30.22 15.54
CA GLU A 12 -31.58 29.56 14.77
C GLU A 12 -31.22 28.13 14.38
N GLU A 13 -29.92 27.84 14.28
CA GLU A 13 -29.39 26.48 14.15
C GLU A 13 -29.67 25.72 15.45
N LYS A 14 -30.82 25.05 15.50
CA LYS A 14 -31.12 24.09 16.57
C LYS A 14 -29.91 23.18 16.68
N VAL A 15 -29.28 23.15 17.85
CA VAL A 15 -28.26 22.14 18.23
C VAL A 15 -28.97 20.79 18.26
N SER A 16 -29.31 20.27 17.10
CA SER A 16 -29.77 18.91 16.93
C SER A 16 -28.61 18.07 17.39
N GLN A 17 -28.85 17.31 18.46
CA GLN A 17 -27.93 16.27 18.90
C GLN A 17 -27.52 15.51 17.64
N THR A 18 -26.20 15.46 17.39
CA THR A 18 -25.64 14.78 16.23
C THR A 18 -26.37 13.45 16.03
N PRO A 19 -26.95 13.21 14.84
CA PRO A 19 -27.91 12.12 14.67
C PRO A 19 -27.26 10.79 15.07
N GLU A 20 -27.92 10.09 15.98
CA GLU A 20 -27.54 8.75 16.38
C GLU A 20 -27.85 7.79 15.23
N ILE A 21 -26.90 6.89 14.98
CA ILE A 21 -26.99 5.91 13.90
C ILE A 21 -27.88 4.76 14.36
N SER A 22 -28.77 4.27 13.49
CA SER A 22 -29.60 3.10 13.80
C SER A 22 -28.75 1.87 14.14
N ILE A 23 -29.24 1.03 15.06
CA ILE A 23 -28.53 -0.17 15.52
C ILE A 23 -28.18 -1.11 14.35
N GLU A 24 -29.04 -1.20 13.34
CA GLU A 24 -28.80 -2.01 12.14
C GLU A 24 -27.58 -1.51 11.34
N LYS A 25 -27.48 -0.20 11.09
CA LYS A 25 -26.31 0.38 10.39
C LYS A 25 -25.03 0.23 11.22
N GLN A 26 -25.11 0.31 12.54
CA GLN A 26 -23.97 0.03 13.43
C GLN A 26 -23.49 -1.43 13.32
N GLN A 27 -24.41 -2.40 13.18
CA GLN A 27 -24.04 -3.80 12.96
C GLN A 27 -23.41 -4.02 11.59
N GLN A 28 -23.94 -3.37 10.54
CA GLN A 28 -23.35 -3.42 9.20
C GLN A 28 -21.91 -2.89 9.19
N LEU A 29 -21.61 -1.82 9.94
CA LEU A 29 -20.28 -1.23 10.08
C LEU A 29 -19.25 -2.14 10.78
N ARG A 30 -19.68 -3.00 11.70
CA ARG A 30 -18.74 -3.89 12.42
C ARG A 30 -17.98 -4.80 11.47
N THR A 31 -18.65 -5.35 10.46
CA THR A 31 -18.03 -6.31 9.53
C THR A 31 -16.85 -5.74 8.74
N PRO A 32 -16.96 -4.61 8.01
CA PRO A 32 -15.83 -4.02 7.30
C PRO A 32 -14.74 -3.54 8.25
N LEU A 33 -15.07 -3.01 9.42
CA LEU A 33 -14.09 -2.57 10.42
C LEU A 33 -13.29 -3.73 11.01
N GLU A 34 -13.94 -4.85 11.33
CA GLU A 34 -13.28 -6.07 11.79
C GLU A 34 -12.34 -6.63 10.72
N LYS A 35 -12.74 -6.57 9.43
CA LYS A 35 -11.89 -7.01 8.31
C LYS A 35 -10.68 -6.11 8.10
N ILE A 36 -10.86 -4.78 8.16
CA ILE A 36 -9.75 -3.82 8.13
C ILE A 36 -8.78 -4.15 9.27
N ARG A 37 -9.29 -4.33 10.49
CA ARG A 37 -8.48 -4.64 11.67
C ARG A 37 -7.68 -5.94 11.51
N ALA A 38 -8.32 -7.01 11.04
CA ALA A 38 -7.65 -8.29 10.80
C ALA A 38 -6.56 -8.18 9.72
N ASN A 39 -6.76 -7.33 8.71
CA ASN A 39 -5.77 -7.06 7.68
C ASN A 39 -4.58 -6.25 8.23
N MET A 40 -4.85 -5.26 9.09
CA MET A 40 -3.82 -4.49 9.79
C MET A 40 -2.91 -5.39 10.63
N GLU A 41 -3.50 -6.35 11.37
CA GLU A 41 -2.74 -7.29 12.19
C GLU A 41 -1.83 -8.20 11.35
N LYS A 42 -2.35 -8.73 10.23
CA LYS A 42 -1.57 -9.54 9.31
C LYS A 42 -0.40 -8.76 8.71
N GLU A 43 -0.62 -7.51 8.31
CA GLU A 43 0.44 -6.68 7.75
C GLU A 43 1.51 -6.36 8.78
N PHE A 44 1.13 -6.09 10.04
CA PHE A 44 2.10 -5.93 11.11
C PHE A 44 3.02 -7.15 11.25
N TRP A 45 2.44 -8.35 11.37
CA TRP A 45 3.22 -9.58 11.48
C TRP A 45 4.05 -9.87 10.22
N PHE A 46 3.52 -9.60 9.03
CA PHE A 46 4.26 -9.75 7.78
C PHE A 46 5.44 -8.78 7.68
N SER A 47 5.28 -7.54 8.14
CA SER A 47 6.37 -6.57 8.21
C SER A 47 7.43 -6.97 9.25
N VAL A 48 7.03 -7.46 10.43
CA VAL A 48 7.98 -7.98 11.44
C VAL A 48 8.80 -9.14 10.87
N PHE A 49 8.13 -10.08 10.20
CA PHE A 49 8.80 -11.18 9.52
C PHE A 49 9.77 -10.68 8.44
N THR A 50 9.35 -9.73 7.61
CA THR A 50 10.19 -9.15 6.54
C THR A 50 11.42 -8.46 7.12
N LEU A 51 11.27 -7.66 8.19
CA LEU A 51 12.39 -7.04 8.88
C LEU A 51 13.37 -8.07 9.44
N ALA A 52 12.88 -9.16 10.01
CA ALA A 52 13.74 -10.25 10.50
C ALA A 52 14.53 -10.93 9.36
N VAL A 53 13.89 -11.15 8.21
CA VAL A 53 14.58 -11.69 7.01
C VAL A 53 15.66 -10.73 6.52
N VAL A 54 15.36 -9.43 6.41
CA VAL A 54 16.34 -8.40 6.01
C VAL A 54 17.48 -8.29 7.02
N ALA A 55 17.20 -8.41 8.32
CA ALA A 55 18.24 -8.48 9.34
C ALA A 55 19.15 -9.71 9.14
N GLY A 56 18.59 -10.84 8.75
CA GLY A 56 19.35 -12.05 8.41
C GLY A 56 20.36 -11.82 7.27
N LEU A 57 20.05 -10.94 6.32
CA LEU A 57 20.97 -10.61 5.22
C LEU A 57 22.22 -9.86 5.68
N LEU A 58 22.21 -9.22 6.87
CA LEU A 58 23.42 -8.61 7.45
C LEU A 58 24.54 -9.63 7.66
N PHE A 59 24.20 -10.90 7.92
CA PHE A 59 25.18 -11.97 8.11
C PHE A 59 25.82 -12.44 6.80
N LEU A 60 25.28 -12.02 5.64
CA LEU A 60 25.84 -12.31 4.33
C LEU A 60 26.78 -11.21 3.83
N CYS A 61 26.93 -10.09 4.56
CA CYS A 61 27.89 -9.05 4.22
C CYS A 61 29.32 -9.59 4.34
N GLU A 62 30.11 -9.48 3.27
CA GLU A 62 31.49 -9.99 3.23
C GLU A 62 32.51 -8.94 3.69
N THR A 63 32.20 -7.65 3.51
CA THR A 63 33.11 -6.54 3.85
C THR A 63 32.53 -5.62 4.92
N SER A 64 33.43 -4.98 5.68
CA SER A 64 33.05 -3.98 6.69
C SER A 64 32.31 -2.78 6.09
N GLU A 65 32.63 -2.40 4.85
CA GLU A 65 31.96 -1.31 4.13
C GLU A 65 30.52 -1.68 3.76
N GLN A 66 30.30 -2.89 3.24
CA GLN A 66 28.97 -3.41 2.97
C GLN A 66 28.13 -3.48 4.25
N LEU A 67 28.73 -3.97 5.35
CA LEU A 67 28.06 -4.06 6.64
C LEU A 67 27.66 -2.67 7.16
N PHE A 68 28.53 -1.68 7.04
CA PHE A 68 28.24 -0.31 7.49
C PHE A 68 27.09 0.32 6.69
N VAL A 69 27.14 0.23 5.35
CA VAL A 69 26.10 0.78 4.47
C VAL A 69 24.77 0.05 4.66
N PHE A 70 24.79 -1.28 4.65
CA PHE A 70 23.59 -2.09 4.83
C PHE A 70 22.98 -1.88 6.23
N GLY A 71 23.80 -1.85 7.28
CA GLY A 71 23.36 -1.57 8.64
C GLY A 71 22.72 -0.20 8.79
N GLY A 72 23.29 0.83 8.16
CA GLY A 72 22.71 2.17 8.11
C GLY A 72 21.33 2.20 7.41
N LEU A 73 21.21 1.54 6.26
CA LEU A 73 19.94 1.40 5.54
C LEU A 73 18.89 0.64 6.36
N TYR A 74 19.31 -0.41 7.06
CA TYR A 74 18.45 -1.19 7.95
C TYR A 74 17.91 -0.37 9.12
N LEU A 75 18.75 0.47 9.73
CA LEU A 75 18.30 1.38 10.77
C LEU A 75 17.27 2.41 10.25
N ILE A 76 17.50 2.97 9.06
CA ILE A 76 16.54 3.88 8.41
C ILE A 76 15.21 3.17 8.14
N LEU A 77 15.26 1.94 7.61
CA LEU A 77 14.06 1.13 7.35
C LEU A 77 13.26 0.88 8.63
N ILE A 78 13.93 0.54 9.74
CA ILE A 78 13.29 0.36 11.04
C ILE A 78 12.60 1.66 11.49
N LEU A 79 13.27 2.80 11.40
CA LEU A 79 12.71 4.09 11.83
C LEU A 79 11.45 4.46 11.04
N ILE A 80 11.49 4.32 9.71
CA ILE A 80 10.35 4.59 8.82
C ILE A 80 9.19 3.63 9.15
N THR A 81 9.49 2.34 9.31
CA THR A 81 8.50 1.32 9.63
C THR A 81 7.88 1.55 11.01
N ALA A 82 8.68 1.90 12.01
CA ALA A 82 8.20 2.23 13.35
C ALA A 82 7.29 3.47 13.36
N TYR A 83 7.66 4.52 12.61
CA TYR A 83 6.82 5.72 12.45
C TYR A 83 5.47 5.38 11.82
N TYR A 84 5.49 4.62 10.72
CA TYR A 84 4.29 4.18 10.02
C TYR A 84 3.37 3.36 10.96
N PHE A 85 3.91 2.32 11.59
CA PHE A 85 3.12 1.46 12.48
C PHE A 85 2.63 2.16 13.74
N ARG A 86 3.30 3.22 14.21
CA ARG A 86 2.77 4.06 15.29
C ARG A 86 1.45 4.71 14.91
N LYS A 87 1.35 5.30 13.71
CA LYS A 87 0.10 5.91 13.21
C LYS A 87 -0.96 4.85 12.94
N PHE A 88 -0.54 3.74 12.34
CA PHE A 88 -1.38 2.61 12.03
C PHE A 88 -2.01 1.97 13.28
N TYR A 89 -1.22 1.80 14.34
CA TYR A 89 -1.68 1.27 15.63
C TYR A 89 -2.67 2.22 16.33
N SER A 90 -2.48 3.53 16.18
CA SER A 90 -3.44 4.52 16.70
C SER A 90 -4.82 4.35 16.07
N LEU A 91 -4.89 4.12 14.75
CA LEU A 91 -6.15 3.83 14.05
C LEU A 91 -6.74 2.48 14.50
N TYR A 92 -5.90 1.44 14.57
CA TYR A 92 -6.30 0.10 15.04
C TYR A 92 -6.99 0.17 16.42
N LYS A 93 -6.37 0.89 17.37
CA LYS A 93 -6.92 1.03 18.72
C LYS A 93 -8.26 1.77 18.68
N ARG A 94 -8.37 2.84 17.90
CA ARG A 94 -9.60 3.64 17.79
C ARG A 94 -10.76 2.84 17.22
N ILE A 95 -10.53 2.03 16.17
CA ILE A 95 -11.53 1.11 15.61
C ILE A 95 -12.09 0.16 16.68
N ASN A 96 -11.26 -0.24 17.65
CA ASN A 96 -11.67 -1.16 18.71
C ASN A 96 -12.37 -0.48 19.91
N THR A 97 -11.95 0.73 20.27
CA THR A 97 -12.38 1.36 21.54
C THR A 97 -13.50 2.38 21.38
N GLN A 98 -13.66 2.98 20.19
CA GLN A 98 -14.64 4.04 19.98
C GLN A 98 -15.99 3.47 19.52
N SER A 99 -17.07 3.89 20.17
CA SER A 99 -18.41 3.62 19.67
C SER A 99 -18.72 4.56 18.49
N PHE A 100 -18.92 3.99 17.31
CA PHE A 100 -19.36 4.73 16.12
C PHE A 100 -20.89 4.93 16.12
N SER A 101 -21.45 5.31 17.27
CA SER A 101 -22.89 5.48 17.49
C SER A 101 -23.45 6.77 16.88
N THR A 102 -22.57 7.70 16.51
CA THR A 102 -22.92 9.05 16.08
C THR A 102 -22.38 9.32 14.68
N TYR A 103 -23.15 10.01 13.84
CA TYR A 103 -22.73 10.37 12.47
C TYR A 103 -21.36 11.05 12.42
N HIS A 104 -21.09 12.01 13.32
CA HIS A 104 -19.81 12.71 13.39
C HIS A 104 -18.62 11.79 13.65
N ASN A 105 -18.78 10.77 14.52
CA ASN A 105 -17.73 9.79 14.79
C ASN A 105 -17.44 8.93 13.55
N LEU A 106 -18.47 8.59 12.79
CA LEU A 106 -18.32 7.81 11.57
C LEU A 106 -17.69 8.62 10.43
N LEU A 107 -18.09 9.89 10.30
CA LEU A 107 -17.48 10.82 9.37
C LEU A 107 -15.98 10.99 9.65
N ASN A 108 -15.61 11.22 10.91
CA ASN A 108 -14.21 11.29 11.35
C ASN A 108 -13.45 9.99 11.06
N LEU A 109 -14.05 8.83 11.34
CA LEU A 109 -13.46 7.54 11.02
C LEU A 109 -13.17 7.40 9.52
N ARG A 110 -14.11 7.80 8.66
CA ARG A 110 -13.93 7.76 7.21
C ARG A 110 -12.75 8.62 6.77
N TYR A 111 -12.62 9.85 7.29
CA TYR A 111 -11.46 10.70 7.01
C TYR A 111 -10.15 10.04 7.46
N GLU A 112 -10.11 9.45 8.66
CA GLU A 112 -8.92 8.79 9.18
C GLU A 112 -8.54 7.55 8.38
N LEU A 113 -9.52 6.78 7.90
CA LEU A 113 -9.28 5.63 7.03
C LEU A 113 -8.61 6.06 5.72
N VAL A 114 -9.13 7.09 5.06
CA VAL A 114 -8.54 7.62 3.82
C VAL A 114 -7.14 8.18 4.09
N LEU A 115 -6.95 8.95 5.16
CA LEU A 115 -5.63 9.46 5.53
C LEU A 115 -4.63 8.33 5.76
N ASN A 116 -5.04 7.24 6.41
CA ASN A 116 -4.19 6.07 6.60
C ASN A 116 -3.85 5.37 5.28
N THR A 117 -4.75 5.38 4.28
CA THR A 117 -4.41 4.84 2.96
C THR A 117 -3.36 5.68 2.21
N GLU A 118 -3.36 7.00 2.39
CA GLU A 118 -2.30 7.86 1.83
C GLU A 118 -0.96 7.66 2.55
N LEU A 119 -0.99 7.50 3.88
CA LEU A 119 0.20 7.11 4.65
C LEU A 119 0.73 5.74 4.22
N TYR A 120 -0.15 4.78 3.96
CA TYR A 120 0.20 3.46 3.43
C TYR A 120 0.90 3.58 2.07
N LYS A 121 0.32 4.33 1.12
CA LYS A 121 0.94 4.57 -0.21
C LYS A 121 2.33 5.17 -0.06
N SER A 122 2.47 6.16 0.82
CA SER A 122 3.73 6.85 1.08
C SER A 122 4.80 5.92 1.68
N TYR A 123 4.40 5.07 2.64
CA TYR A 123 5.27 4.05 3.22
C TYR A 123 5.82 3.07 2.16
N TYR A 124 4.95 2.57 1.28
CA TYR A 124 5.38 1.66 0.21
C TYR A 124 6.29 2.36 -0.82
N ILE A 125 5.96 3.58 -1.24
CA ILE A 125 6.76 4.34 -2.21
C ILE A 125 8.15 4.67 -1.63
N SER A 126 8.22 5.07 -0.37
CA SER A 126 9.51 5.36 0.30
C SER A 126 10.38 4.12 0.50
N SER A 127 9.80 2.93 0.56
CA SER A 127 10.53 1.67 0.71
C SER A 127 11.26 1.23 -0.57
N ILE A 128 10.80 1.68 -1.74
CA ILE A 128 11.36 1.33 -3.06
C ILE A 128 12.84 1.73 -3.20
N PRO A 129 13.24 3.00 -3.01
CA PRO A 129 14.65 3.39 -3.12
C PRO A 129 15.52 2.69 -2.08
N ILE A 130 14.99 2.41 -0.89
CA ILE A 130 15.72 1.69 0.17
C ILE A 130 16.00 0.25 -0.26
N ALA A 131 15.01 -0.44 -0.83
CA ALA A 131 15.18 -1.79 -1.36
C ALA A 131 16.23 -1.85 -2.47
N PHE A 132 16.27 -0.82 -3.34
CA PHE A 132 17.33 -0.69 -4.35
C PHE A 132 18.71 -0.53 -3.72
N CYS A 133 18.85 0.33 -2.72
CA CYS A 133 20.12 0.51 -2.01
C CYS A 133 20.57 -0.77 -1.31
N PHE A 134 19.65 -1.57 -0.75
CA PHE A 134 19.98 -2.89 -0.20
C PHE A 134 20.50 -3.86 -1.26
N TYR A 135 19.82 -3.94 -2.40
CA TYR A 135 20.28 -4.77 -3.52
C TYR A 135 21.68 -4.36 -3.98
N TRP A 136 21.91 -3.05 -4.14
CA TRP A 136 23.21 -2.52 -4.54
C TRP A 136 24.30 -2.84 -3.51
N ALA A 137 24.02 -2.65 -2.21
CA ALA A 137 24.96 -2.95 -1.13
C ALA A 137 25.35 -4.45 -1.07
N MET A 138 24.46 -5.34 -1.50
CA MET A 138 24.72 -6.79 -1.59
C MET A 138 25.37 -7.22 -2.91
N SER A 139 25.49 -6.33 -3.89
CA SER A 139 26.05 -6.69 -5.20
C SER A 139 27.55 -6.99 -5.08
N PRO A 140 28.06 -8.07 -5.71
CA PRO A 140 29.50 -8.34 -5.78
C PRO A 140 30.27 -7.22 -6.52
N THR A 141 29.59 -6.41 -7.32
CA THR A 141 30.18 -5.24 -8.01
C THR A 141 30.15 -3.95 -7.18
N PHE A 142 29.72 -4.00 -5.91
CA PHE A 142 29.54 -2.81 -5.04
C PHE A 142 30.77 -1.89 -5.02
N LEU A 143 31.98 -2.48 -4.98
CA LEU A 143 33.25 -1.75 -4.93
C LEU A 143 33.93 -1.61 -6.31
N ASN A 144 33.67 -2.53 -7.23
CA ASN A 144 34.40 -2.62 -8.51
C ASN A 144 33.79 -1.78 -9.64
N GLY A 145 32.64 -1.12 -9.43
CA GLY A 145 32.14 -0.06 -10.31
C GLY A 145 31.92 -0.49 -11.77
N ASN A 146 31.45 -1.72 -12.01
CA ASN A 146 31.22 -2.21 -13.37
C ASN A 146 30.00 -1.50 -14.01
N ILE A 147 30.27 -0.46 -14.82
CA ILE A 147 29.28 0.43 -15.43
C ILE A 147 28.17 -0.32 -16.22
N PRO A 148 28.47 -1.26 -17.13
CA PRO A 148 27.41 -1.98 -17.85
C PRO A 148 26.54 -2.86 -16.95
N HIS A 149 27.11 -3.45 -15.88
CA HIS A 149 26.31 -4.18 -14.88
C HIS A 149 25.37 -3.22 -14.12
N LEU A 150 25.86 -2.04 -13.73
CA LEU A 150 25.06 -1.01 -13.08
C LEU A 150 23.91 -0.51 -13.97
N MET A 151 24.16 -0.32 -15.27
CA MET A 151 23.11 0.07 -16.24
C MET A 151 22.03 -1.02 -16.38
N LEU A 152 22.43 -2.29 -16.49
CA LEU A 152 21.49 -3.41 -16.57
C LEU A 152 20.61 -3.49 -15.32
N VAL A 153 21.22 -3.39 -14.14
CA VAL A 153 20.53 -3.37 -12.84
C VAL A 153 19.55 -2.20 -12.76
N ALA A 154 19.97 -1.00 -13.17
CA ALA A 154 19.11 0.18 -13.17
C ALA A 154 17.89 0.01 -14.08
N CYS A 155 18.05 -0.56 -15.28
CA CYS A 155 16.93 -0.85 -16.17
C CYS A 155 15.97 -1.90 -15.59
N CYS A 156 16.49 -2.98 -14.99
CA CYS A 156 15.66 -3.98 -14.32
C CYS A 156 14.87 -3.37 -13.16
N MET A 157 15.49 -2.43 -12.45
CA MET A 157 14.87 -1.70 -11.34
C MET A 157 13.67 -0.88 -11.80
N VAL A 158 13.75 -0.16 -12.94
CA VAL A 158 12.61 0.59 -13.47
C VAL A 158 11.39 -0.31 -13.69
N VAL A 159 11.59 -1.47 -14.31
CA VAL A 159 10.50 -2.43 -14.54
C VAL A 159 9.99 -3.01 -13.22
N PHE A 160 10.87 -3.27 -12.26
CA PHE A 160 10.51 -3.75 -10.92
C PHE A 160 9.67 -2.73 -10.14
N VAL A 161 10.00 -1.43 -10.23
CA VAL A 161 9.23 -0.34 -9.62
C VAL A 161 7.83 -0.27 -10.20
N ILE A 162 7.68 -0.39 -11.53
CA ILE A 162 6.38 -0.41 -12.19
C ILE A 162 5.55 -1.61 -11.70
N ALA A 163 6.17 -2.79 -11.60
CA ALA A 163 5.52 -3.99 -11.07
C ALA A 163 5.07 -3.80 -9.61
N LEU A 164 5.93 -3.28 -8.73
CA LEU A 164 5.61 -2.99 -7.35
C LEU A 164 4.48 -1.97 -7.21
N TYR A 165 4.45 -0.94 -8.07
CA TYR A 165 3.36 0.03 -8.09
C TYR A 165 2.02 -0.63 -8.41
N ILE A 166 1.98 -1.50 -9.43
CA ILE A 166 0.76 -2.24 -9.81
C ILE A 166 0.31 -3.16 -8.67
N ILE A 167 1.22 -3.98 -8.14
CA ILE A 167 0.93 -4.93 -7.06
C ILE A 167 0.48 -4.19 -5.79
N GLY A 168 1.19 -3.13 -5.40
CA GLY A 168 0.87 -2.33 -4.22
C GLY A 168 -0.50 -1.67 -4.32
N LYS A 169 -0.86 -1.17 -5.51
CA LYS A 169 -2.19 -0.62 -5.77
C LYS A 169 -3.29 -1.68 -5.67
N MET A 170 -3.06 -2.87 -6.24
CA MET A 170 -4.00 -3.99 -6.11
C MET A 170 -4.16 -4.44 -4.67
N TRP A 171 -3.06 -4.56 -3.94
CA TRP A 171 -3.04 -4.97 -2.54
C TRP A 171 -3.80 -3.98 -1.66
N LEU A 172 -3.57 -2.67 -1.82
CA LEU A 172 -4.29 -1.62 -1.10
C LEU A 172 -5.81 -1.70 -1.34
N LYS A 173 -6.24 -1.90 -2.58
CA LYS A 173 -7.66 -2.02 -2.94
C LYS A 173 -8.32 -3.21 -2.25
N GLU A 174 -7.66 -4.36 -2.27
CA GLU A 174 -8.21 -5.62 -1.72
C GLU A 174 -8.18 -5.65 -0.19
N MET A 175 -7.14 -5.09 0.44
CA MET A 175 -6.97 -5.10 1.90
C MET A 175 -7.77 -4.01 2.60
N TYR A 176 -7.90 -2.84 1.98
CA TYR A 176 -8.51 -1.66 2.62
C TYR A 176 -9.58 -1.02 1.74
N GLY A 177 -9.28 -0.73 0.47
CA GLY A 177 -10.11 0.08 -0.40
C GLY A 177 -11.58 -0.37 -0.47
N LYS A 178 -11.83 -1.66 -0.70
CA LYS A 178 -13.21 -2.20 -0.76
C LYS A 178 -14.03 -1.97 0.52
N TYR A 179 -13.39 -2.07 1.68
CA TYR A 179 -14.05 -1.89 2.98
C TYR A 179 -14.24 -0.40 3.30
N ILE A 180 -13.30 0.45 2.87
CA ILE A 180 -13.42 1.91 3.04
C ILE A 180 -14.54 2.46 2.16
N VAL A 181 -14.69 1.94 0.94
CA VAL A 181 -15.84 2.28 0.06
C VAL A 181 -17.15 1.84 0.72
N GLU A 182 -17.24 0.61 1.23
CA GLU A 182 -18.42 0.12 1.96
C GLU A 182 -18.79 1.04 3.15
N ILE A 183 -17.80 1.47 3.95
CA ILE A 183 -18.01 2.42 5.05
C ILE A 183 -18.44 3.80 4.52
N SER A 184 -17.86 4.25 3.40
CA SER A 184 -18.18 5.54 2.79
C SER A 184 -19.61 5.57 2.26
N ASP A 185 -20.05 4.51 1.59
CA ASP A 185 -21.42 4.38 1.07
C ASP A 185 -22.43 4.32 2.22
N LEU A 186 -22.09 3.66 3.33
CA LEU A 186 -22.89 3.69 4.56
C LEU A 186 -23.01 5.11 5.11
N VAL A 187 -21.92 5.89 5.17
CA VAL A 187 -21.95 7.30 5.62
C VAL A 187 -22.83 8.15 4.71
N THR A 188 -22.64 8.05 3.38
CA THR A 188 -23.44 8.81 2.40
C THR A 188 -24.92 8.44 2.47
N SER A 189 -25.27 7.17 2.75
CA SER A 189 -26.67 6.78 2.97
C SER A 189 -27.31 7.37 4.23
N MET A 190 -26.54 8.03 5.10
CA MET A 190 -26.99 8.65 6.35
C MET A 190 -27.10 10.18 6.24
N SER A 191 -26.48 10.80 5.25
CA SER A 191 -26.59 12.24 4.99
C SER A 191 -27.35 12.49 3.69
N ASP A 192 -28.40 13.31 3.74
CA ASP A 192 -29.08 13.82 2.53
C ASP A 192 -28.20 14.78 1.71
N GLU A 193 -26.99 15.08 2.20
CA GLU A 193 -26.04 15.98 1.59
C GLU A 193 -25.08 15.21 0.66
N ASN A 194 -25.01 15.64 -0.60
CA ASN A 194 -24.00 15.18 -1.56
C ASN A 194 -22.63 15.66 -1.08
N ASP A 195 -21.95 14.85 -0.28
CA ASP A 195 -20.65 15.28 0.22
C ASP A 195 -19.60 15.39 -0.90
N GLU A 196 -18.72 16.37 -0.76
CA GLU A 196 -17.63 16.67 -1.70
C GLU A 196 -16.46 15.66 -1.54
N PHE A 197 -16.64 14.59 -0.76
CA PHE A 197 -15.63 13.57 -0.46
C PHE A 197 -15.47 12.56 -1.62
N GLN A 198 -15.40 13.06 -2.85
CA GLN A 198 -15.06 12.26 -4.03
C GLN A 198 -13.54 12.03 -4.15
N PHE A 199 -12.72 12.96 -3.64
CA PHE A 199 -11.27 12.99 -3.85
C PHE A 199 -10.52 11.75 -3.34
N GLY A 200 -11.00 11.12 -2.26
CA GLY A 200 -10.44 9.85 -1.75
C GLY A 200 -11.00 8.62 -2.44
N ARG A 201 -12.28 8.67 -2.85
CA ARG A 201 -13.05 7.53 -3.37
C ARG A 201 -12.53 7.08 -4.72
N ASP A 202 -12.21 8.01 -5.63
CA ASP A 202 -11.70 7.68 -6.96
C ASP A 202 -10.33 7.00 -6.91
N SER A 203 -9.45 7.42 -5.99
CA SER A 203 -8.14 6.81 -5.81
C SER A 203 -8.21 5.37 -5.24
N LEU A 204 -9.24 5.10 -4.43
CA LEU A 204 -9.49 3.79 -3.80
C LEU A 204 -10.28 2.86 -4.72
N ASN A 205 -11.20 3.42 -5.49
CA ASN A 205 -12.08 2.69 -6.36
C ASN A 205 -11.50 2.50 -7.76
N SER A 206 -10.48 3.29 -8.15
CA SER A 206 -9.95 3.37 -9.52
C SER A 206 -9.99 2.00 -10.17
N GLU A 207 -10.91 1.87 -11.13
CA GLU A 207 -11.04 0.69 -11.96
C GLU A 207 -9.85 0.71 -12.91
N ILE A 208 -8.64 0.44 -12.42
CA ILE A 208 -7.73 -0.22 -13.32
C ILE A 208 -8.38 -1.58 -13.57
N SER A 209 -9.06 -1.62 -14.70
CA SER A 209 -9.76 -2.77 -15.25
C SER A 209 -8.69 -3.82 -15.59
N TYR A 210 -8.22 -4.53 -14.55
CA TYR A 210 -7.41 -5.73 -14.71
C TYR A 210 -8.31 -6.90 -15.11
N ILE A 211 -9.05 -6.73 -16.21
CA ILE A 211 -9.94 -7.72 -16.82
C ILE A 211 -9.27 -9.09 -16.81
N TRP A 212 -8.00 -9.14 -17.19
CA TRP A 212 -7.24 -10.38 -17.25
C TRP A 212 -6.98 -11.01 -15.87
N TYR A 213 -6.67 -10.23 -14.84
CA TYR A 213 -6.48 -10.74 -13.47
C TYR A 213 -7.80 -11.22 -12.87
N THR A 214 -8.90 -10.49 -13.08
CA THR A 214 -10.21 -10.84 -12.55
C THR A 214 -10.83 -12.03 -13.28
N LEU A 215 -10.67 -12.13 -14.61
CA LEU A 215 -11.09 -13.31 -15.38
C LEU A 215 -10.31 -14.55 -14.96
N SER A 216 -8.98 -14.45 -14.90
CA SER A 216 -8.14 -15.59 -14.50
C SER A 216 -8.45 -16.02 -13.06
N ARG A 217 -8.62 -15.07 -12.14
CA ARG A 217 -9.09 -15.33 -10.77
C ARG A 217 -10.43 -16.08 -10.76
N GLY A 218 -11.42 -15.63 -11.52
CA GLY A 218 -12.72 -16.31 -11.62
C GLY A 218 -12.61 -17.76 -12.11
N TYR A 219 -11.75 -18.00 -13.10
CA TYR A 219 -11.45 -19.35 -13.61
C TYR A 219 -10.79 -20.23 -12.54
N PHE A 220 -9.73 -19.74 -11.90
CA PHE A 220 -8.99 -20.50 -10.89
C PHE A 220 -9.79 -20.74 -9.61
N GLU A 221 -10.60 -19.78 -9.17
CA GLU A 221 -11.50 -19.94 -8.02
C GLU A 221 -12.59 -20.98 -8.30
N LYS A 222 -13.17 -20.98 -9.51
CA LYS A 222 -14.17 -21.99 -9.89
C LYS A 222 -13.58 -23.40 -9.95
N LYS A 223 -12.30 -23.53 -10.34
CA LYS A 223 -11.63 -24.82 -10.52
C LYS A 223 -10.97 -25.36 -9.25
N PHE A 224 -10.43 -24.50 -8.39
CA PHE A 224 -9.60 -24.88 -7.23
C PHE A 224 -10.06 -24.26 -5.90
N GLY A 225 -11.23 -23.59 -5.86
CA GLY A 225 -11.78 -23.00 -4.65
C GLY A 225 -10.87 -21.93 -4.05
N LYS A 226 -10.67 -21.98 -2.71
CA LYS A 226 -9.82 -21.01 -1.99
C LYS A 226 -8.35 -21.06 -2.44
N ALA A 227 -7.84 -22.23 -2.83
CA ALA A 227 -6.47 -22.36 -3.35
C ALA A 227 -6.31 -21.69 -4.73
N GLY A 228 -7.39 -21.57 -5.49
CA GLY A 228 -7.40 -20.88 -6.79
C GLY A 228 -6.98 -19.42 -6.71
N LYS A 229 -7.31 -18.72 -5.61
CA LYS A 229 -6.84 -17.35 -5.35
C LYS A 229 -5.33 -17.27 -5.28
N ILE A 230 -4.73 -18.21 -4.56
CA ILE A 230 -3.28 -18.27 -4.34
C ILE A 230 -2.57 -18.63 -5.65
N ILE A 231 -3.08 -19.63 -6.38
CA ILE A 231 -2.53 -20.07 -7.67
C ILE A 231 -2.56 -18.94 -8.69
N ASN A 232 -3.66 -18.19 -8.78
CA ASN A 232 -3.75 -17.04 -9.68
C ASN A 232 -2.73 -15.96 -9.32
N GLY A 233 -2.56 -15.67 -8.02
CA GLY A 233 -1.53 -14.74 -7.55
C GLY A 233 -0.11 -15.18 -7.97
N ILE A 234 0.22 -16.45 -7.76
CA ILE A 234 1.52 -17.03 -8.17
C ILE A 234 1.73 -16.91 -9.68
N LEU A 235 0.71 -17.20 -10.48
CA LEU A 235 0.79 -17.10 -11.94
C LEU A 235 1.11 -15.67 -12.38
N TRP A 236 0.43 -14.67 -11.83
CA TRP A 236 0.70 -13.27 -12.18
C TRP A 236 2.07 -12.78 -11.71
N VAL A 237 2.51 -13.20 -10.52
CA VAL A 237 3.89 -12.94 -10.07
C VAL A 237 4.90 -13.57 -11.02
N SER A 238 4.67 -14.82 -11.46
CA SER A 238 5.55 -15.51 -12.40
C SER A 238 5.59 -14.84 -13.78
N LEU A 239 4.47 -14.34 -14.28
CA LEU A 239 4.41 -13.57 -15.54
C LEU A 239 5.17 -12.26 -15.43
N ILE A 240 5.06 -11.56 -14.30
CA ILE A 240 5.82 -10.33 -14.04
C ILE A 240 7.33 -10.64 -13.99
N LEU A 241 7.73 -11.71 -13.30
CA LEU A 241 9.14 -12.15 -13.26
C LEU A 241 9.65 -12.54 -14.65
N LEU A 242 8.84 -13.21 -15.46
CA LEU A 242 9.18 -13.55 -16.85
C LEU A 242 9.33 -12.30 -17.71
N ALA A 243 8.44 -11.32 -17.57
CA ALA A 243 8.54 -10.04 -18.26
C ALA A 243 9.80 -9.26 -17.85
N LEU A 244 10.12 -9.26 -16.55
CA LEU A 244 11.37 -8.68 -16.03
C LEU A 244 12.61 -9.37 -16.62
N PHE A 245 12.59 -10.69 -16.72
CA PHE A 245 13.67 -11.48 -17.31
C PHE A 245 13.84 -11.22 -18.81
N ILE A 246 12.75 -11.10 -19.56
CA ILE A 246 12.82 -10.77 -21.00
C ILE A 246 13.33 -9.34 -21.18
N ALA A 247 12.86 -8.39 -20.37
CA ALA A 247 13.32 -7.02 -20.42
C ALA A 247 14.82 -6.91 -20.10
N SER A 248 15.30 -7.64 -19.08
CA SER A 248 16.71 -7.66 -18.73
C SER A 248 17.58 -8.25 -19.84
N PHE A 249 17.11 -9.33 -20.49
CA PHE A 249 17.79 -9.92 -21.65
C PHE A 249 17.88 -8.93 -22.83
N CYS A 250 16.78 -8.25 -23.17
CA CYS A 250 16.77 -7.26 -24.25
C CYS A 250 17.72 -6.08 -23.97
N VAL A 251 17.71 -5.55 -22.73
CA VAL A 251 18.60 -4.46 -22.33
C VAL A 251 20.07 -4.91 -22.36
N GLY A 252 20.37 -6.11 -21.84
CA GLY A 252 21.72 -6.68 -21.89
C GLY A 252 22.22 -6.85 -23.32
N PHE A 253 21.35 -7.29 -24.23
CA PHE A 253 21.67 -7.42 -25.65
C PHE A 253 21.98 -6.06 -26.30
N ILE A 254 21.19 -5.03 -26.03
CA ILE A 254 21.40 -3.67 -26.56
C ILE A 254 22.71 -3.07 -26.04
N ILE A 255 22.98 -3.20 -24.73
CA ILE A 255 24.24 -2.70 -24.13
C ILE A 255 25.44 -3.45 -24.72
N GLY A 256 25.37 -4.77 -24.82
CA GLY A 256 26.44 -5.58 -25.42
C GLY A 256 26.73 -5.18 -26.87
N PHE A 257 25.69 -4.93 -27.66
CA PHE A 257 25.83 -4.47 -29.04
C PHE A 257 26.44 -3.05 -29.12
N ALA A 258 26.02 -2.14 -28.24
CA ALA A 258 26.56 -0.78 -28.18
C ALA A 258 28.05 -0.74 -27.77
N VAL A 259 28.46 -1.58 -26.81
CA VAL A 259 29.87 -1.70 -26.39
C VAL A 259 30.71 -2.30 -27.52
N ALA A 260 30.24 -3.38 -28.16
CA ALA A 260 30.95 -4.00 -29.27
C ALA A 260 31.11 -3.07 -30.49
N TRP A 261 30.16 -2.15 -30.71
CA TRP A 261 30.24 -1.14 -31.76
C TRP A 261 31.15 0.04 -31.42
N TRP A 262 31.39 0.33 -30.14
CA TRP A 262 32.29 1.39 -29.69
C TRP A 262 33.76 0.94 -29.67
N GLU A 263 34.03 -0.35 -29.50
CA GLU A 263 35.39 -0.92 -29.45
C GLU A 263 35.95 -1.38 -30.80
N GLY A 264 35.14 -1.42 -31.88
CA GLY A 264 35.54 -1.84 -33.23
C GLY A 264 35.64 -0.68 -34.22
#